data_AF-A0A5E8V6J9-F1
#
_entry.id   AF-A0A5E8V6J9-F1
#
_cell.length_a   1.000
_cell.length_b   1.000
_cell.length_c   1.000
_cell.angle_alpha   90.00
_cell.angle_beta   90.00
_cell.angle_gamma   90.00
#
_symmetry.space_group_name_H-M   'P 1'
#
loop_
_entity.id
_entity.type
_entity.pdbx_description
1 polymer ?
#
loop_
_entity_poly.entity_id
_entity_poly.type
_entity_poly.pdbx_seq_one_letter_code
_entity_poly.pdbx_strand_id
1 'polypeptide(L)'
;TVQEKAIAFPTDARLMHRARERLVRLAKATGVELRQSYVRVGKIALIRHQRYAHAKHFKRANRALRTIRTMLGRVIRDIGRKIADRPQLEDVFALPLSLARQVREQRQRQRGKKIYSLHAPEVECIGKGKAHKPYEFGVKVSVATPVDRCKGGQFVAHVKALPGNPYDGHTLATVIPEIEASVGACLTRIVADAGYRGHSAPKDKIFKVYVAGQKRGVTAAIKRAFRRRSAVEPVIGHLKNEHRMNRNHLAGTRGDAANAVLAAAGYNFRILILWLTTLFVRICCAFLFAGAWSSRQQTS
;
A
#
# COMPACT_ATOMS: atom_id res chain seq x y z
N THR A 1 8.93 1.30 -0.58
CA THR A 1 7.93 1.02 -1.65
C THR A 1 6.53 1.34 -1.15
N VAL A 2 5.48 1.11 -1.94
CA VAL A 2 4.07 1.30 -1.53
C VAL A 2 3.31 -0.01 -1.72
N GLN A 3 2.53 -0.38 -0.71
CA GLN A 3 1.51 -1.41 -0.81
C GLN A 3 0.19 -0.72 -1.17
N GLU A 4 -0.28 -0.93 -2.40
CA GLU A 4 -1.52 -0.34 -2.88
C GLU A 4 -2.72 -1.00 -2.19
N LYS A 5 -3.71 -0.20 -1.77
CA LYS A 5 -4.96 -0.71 -1.18
C LYS A 5 -5.93 -1.09 -2.31
N ALA A 6 -6.76 -2.10 -2.08
CA ALA A 6 -7.86 -2.48 -2.96
C ALA A 6 -8.97 -1.41 -2.94
N ILE A 7 -8.69 -0.25 -3.55
CA ILE A 7 -9.61 0.85 -3.71
C ILE A 7 -9.79 1.17 -5.19
N ALA A 8 -10.92 1.78 -5.52
CA ALA A 8 -11.09 2.36 -6.83
C ALA A 8 -10.27 3.66 -6.95
N PHE A 9 -9.87 4.01 -8.16
CA PHE A 9 -9.14 5.25 -8.39
C PHE A 9 -9.90 6.48 -7.81
N PRO A 10 -9.27 7.25 -6.91
CA PRO A 10 -9.97 8.21 -6.08
C PRO A 10 -10.17 9.55 -6.81
N THR A 11 -11.35 9.74 -7.40
CA THR A 11 -11.78 11.05 -7.92
C THR A 11 -12.77 11.71 -6.97
N ASP A 12 -12.65 13.02 -6.78
CA ASP A 12 -13.53 13.77 -5.86
C ASP A 12 -15.02 13.61 -6.22
N ALA A 13 -15.35 13.62 -7.51
CA ALA A 13 -16.72 13.39 -7.99
C ALA A 13 -17.26 12.01 -7.59
N ARG A 14 -16.47 10.94 -7.82
CA ARG A 14 -16.86 9.58 -7.47
C ARG A 14 -16.96 9.41 -5.96
N LEU A 15 -16.02 9.99 -5.20
CA LEU A 15 -15.99 9.89 -3.75
C LEU A 15 -17.20 10.58 -3.11
N MET A 16 -17.54 11.80 -3.53
CA MET A 16 -18.75 12.49 -3.08
C MET A 16 -20.03 11.74 -3.45
N HIS A 17 -20.09 11.19 -4.67
CA HIS A 17 -21.22 10.39 -5.09
C HIS A 17 -21.38 9.11 -4.25
N ARG A 18 -20.28 8.39 -4.00
CA ARG A 18 -20.26 7.20 -3.13
C ARG A 18 -20.63 7.54 -1.68
N ALA A 19 -20.19 8.69 -1.17
CA ALA A 19 -20.55 9.14 0.18
C ALA A 19 -22.06 9.31 0.30
N ARG A 20 -22.68 9.98 -0.68
CA ARG A 20 -24.13 10.12 -0.76
C ARG A 20 -24.83 8.75 -0.85
N GLU A 21 -24.38 7.85 -1.71
CA GLU A 21 -24.98 6.51 -1.83
C GLU A 21 -24.94 5.73 -0.50
N ARG A 22 -23.83 5.80 0.23
CA ARG A 22 -23.69 5.15 1.54
C ARG A 22 -24.63 5.76 2.57
N LEU A 23 -24.72 7.09 2.63
CA LEU A 23 -25.65 7.78 3.53
C LEU A 23 -27.12 7.45 3.23
N VAL A 24 -27.50 7.43 1.95
CA VAL A 24 -28.87 7.05 1.53
C VAL A 24 -29.18 5.60 1.90
N ARG A 25 -28.22 4.68 1.71
CA ARG A 25 -28.40 3.27 2.10
C ARG A 25 -28.55 3.13 3.61
N LEU A 26 -27.73 3.83 4.38
CA LEU A 26 -27.79 3.81 5.83
C LEU A 26 -29.10 4.42 6.35
N ALA A 27 -29.56 5.53 5.76
CA ALA A 27 -30.86 6.12 6.06
C ALA A 27 -32.02 5.14 5.83
N LYS A 28 -32.01 4.42 4.69
CA LYS A 28 -33.01 3.37 4.43
C LYS A 28 -32.95 2.24 5.47
N ALA A 29 -31.75 1.80 5.84
CA ALA A 29 -31.56 0.72 6.82
C ALA A 29 -31.99 1.10 8.24
N THR A 30 -31.98 2.39 8.56
CA THR A 30 -32.29 2.94 9.91
C THR A 30 -33.67 3.61 9.99
N GLY A 31 -34.47 3.52 8.92
CA GLY A 31 -35.81 4.14 8.89
C GLY A 31 -35.80 5.68 8.83
N VAL A 32 -34.67 6.31 8.49
CA VAL A 32 -34.60 7.77 8.32
C VAL A 32 -35.10 8.13 6.92
N GLU A 33 -36.33 8.65 6.83
CA GLU A 33 -36.89 9.11 5.57
C GLU A 33 -36.16 10.37 5.09
N LEU A 34 -35.65 10.37 3.85
CA LEU A 34 -34.95 11.53 3.28
C LEU A 34 -35.91 12.38 2.44
N ARG A 35 -35.79 13.71 2.54
CA ARG A 35 -36.55 14.65 1.69
C ARG A 35 -36.26 14.37 0.22
N GLN A 36 -34.99 14.17 -0.12
CA GLN A 36 -34.55 13.78 -1.46
C GLN A 36 -33.27 12.94 -1.37
N SER A 37 -33.28 11.76 -1.97
CA SER A 37 -32.12 10.86 -2.04
C SER A 37 -31.16 11.19 -3.20
N TYR A 38 -31.65 11.93 -4.20
CA TYR A 38 -30.96 12.29 -5.44
C TYR A 38 -30.48 11.09 -6.29
N VAL A 39 -30.89 9.85 -6.00
CA VAL A 39 -30.28 8.61 -6.57
C VAL A 39 -30.08 8.71 -8.08
N ARG A 40 -31.15 8.97 -8.84
CA ARG A 40 -31.14 9.10 -10.31
C ARG A 40 -30.31 10.29 -10.80
N VAL A 41 -30.61 11.50 -10.31
CA VAL A 41 -29.98 12.73 -10.80
C VAL A 41 -28.49 12.81 -10.47
N GLY A 42 -28.05 12.27 -9.33
CA GLY A 42 -26.63 12.24 -9.00
C GLY A 42 -25.84 11.20 -9.79
N LYS A 43 -26.47 10.11 -10.25
CA LYS A 43 -25.82 9.17 -11.18
C LYS A 43 -25.59 9.86 -12.53
N ILE A 44 -26.60 10.57 -13.03
CA ILE A 44 -26.50 11.36 -14.27
C ILE A 44 -25.42 12.44 -14.14
N ALA A 45 -25.38 13.17 -13.01
CA ALA A 45 -24.36 14.19 -12.78
C ALA A 45 -22.93 13.61 -12.75
N LEU A 46 -22.74 12.43 -12.15
CA LEU A 46 -21.44 11.73 -12.16
C LEU A 46 -21.02 11.34 -13.58
N ILE A 47 -21.93 10.76 -14.37
CA ILE A 47 -21.67 10.38 -15.77
C ILE A 47 -21.30 11.62 -16.59
N ARG A 48 -22.05 12.71 -16.45
CA ARG A 48 -21.74 13.99 -17.12
C ARG A 48 -20.36 14.51 -16.73
N HIS A 49 -20.03 14.53 -15.44
CA HIS A 49 -18.71 14.92 -14.95
C HIS A 49 -17.60 14.09 -15.61
N GLN A 50 -17.73 12.76 -15.62
CA GLN A 50 -16.72 11.87 -16.18
C GLN A 50 -16.54 12.09 -17.70
N ARG A 51 -17.64 12.20 -18.45
CA ARG A 51 -17.59 12.48 -19.90
C ARG A 51 -16.92 13.82 -20.21
N TYR A 52 -17.27 14.88 -19.48
CA TYR A 52 -16.67 16.19 -19.67
C TYR A 52 -15.20 16.22 -19.27
N ALA A 53 -14.82 15.54 -18.18
CA ALA A 53 -13.42 15.44 -17.75
C ALA A 53 -12.58 14.68 -18.80
N HIS A 54 -13.10 13.58 -19.33
CA HIS A 54 -12.46 12.81 -20.40
C HIS A 54 -12.26 13.67 -21.67
N ALA A 55 -13.28 14.42 -22.07
CA ALA A 55 -13.21 15.36 -23.20
C ALA A 55 -12.45 16.66 -22.89
N LYS A 56 -11.79 16.80 -21.74
CA LYS A 56 -11.08 18.03 -21.30
C LYS A 56 -11.95 19.28 -21.21
N HIS A 57 -13.28 19.14 -21.15
CA HIS A 57 -14.24 20.24 -20.99
C HIS A 57 -14.40 20.63 -19.51
N PHE A 58 -13.32 21.11 -18.89
CA PHE A 58 -13.24 21.30 -17.43
C PHE A 58 -14.26 22.30 -16.87
N LYS A 59 -14.66 23.34 -17.62
CA LYS A 59 -15.74 24.25 -17.19
C LYS A 59 -17.06 23.50 -16.97
N ARG A 60 -17.44 22.60 -17.88
CA ARG A 60 -18.64 21.77 -17.77
C ARG A 60 -18.49 20.69 -16.70
N ALA A 61 -17.33 20.05 -16.61
CA ALA A 61 -17.01 19.10 -15.56
C ALA A 61 -17.15 19.73 -14.16
N ASN A 62 -16.59 20.93 -13.96
CA ASN A 62 -16.67 21.66 -12.69
C ASN A 62 -18.10 22.10 -12.33
N ARG A 63 -18.97 22.38 -13.32
CA ARG A 63 -20.39 22.61 -13.06
C ARG A 63 -21.07 21.33 -12.54
N ALA A 64 -20.83 20.18 -13.17
CA ALA A 64 -21.34 18.90 -12.70
C ALA A 64 -20.79 18.52 -11.31
N LEU A 65 -19.51 18.79 -11.04
CA LEU A 65 -18.88 18.58 -9.73
C LEU A 65 -19.57 19.40 -8.64
N ARG A 66 -19.86 20.68 -8.92
CA ARG A 66 -20.62 21.56 -8.01
C ARG A 66 -21.99 20.99 -7.71
N THR A 67 -22.71 20.49 -8.73
CA THR A 67 -24.01 19.83 -8.52
C THR A 67 -23.88 18.61 -7.59
N ILE A 68 -22.88 17.75 -7.81
CA ILE A 68 -22.62 16.58 -6.94
C ILE A 68 -22.34 17.01 -5.49
N ARG A 69 -21.49 18.03 -5.30
CA ARG A 69 -21.17 18.59 -3.99
C ARG A 69 -22.42 19.13 -3.29
N THR A 70 -23.27 19.87 -4.01
CA THR A 70 -24.53 20.41 -3.46
C THR A 70 -25.48 19.29 -3.04
N MET A 71 -25.65 18.24 -3.85
CA MET A 71 -26.51 17.10 -3.50
C MET A 71 -26.03 16.39 -2.23
N LEU A 72 -24.73 16.12 -2.12
CA LEU A 72 -24.14 15.54 -0.91
C LEU A 72 -24.38 16.45 0.31
N GLY A 73 -24.15 17.76 0.16
CA GLY A 73 -24.37 18.72 1.23
C GLY A 73 -25.84 18.85 1.68
N ARG A 74 -26.80 18.62 0.78
CA ARG A 74 -28.23 18.56 1.12
C ARG A 74 -28.56 17.31 1.91
N VAL A 75 -28.07 16.14 1.48
CA VAL A 75 -28.28 14.86 2.20
C VAL A 75 -27.67 14.89 3.60
N ILE A 76 -26.45 15.40 3.75
CA ILE A 76 -25.79 15.54 5.06
C ILE A 76 -26.64 16.38 6.02
N ARG A 77 -27.18 17.51 5.55
CA ARG A 77 -28.01 18.40 6.39
C ARG A 77 -29.37 17.82 6.72
N ASP A 78 -30.01 17.15 5.76
CA ASP A 78 -31.31 16.50 5.96
C ASP A 78 -31.20 15.37 7.00
N ILE A 79 -30.18 14.51 6.88
CA ILE A 79 -29.89 13.47 7.89
C ILE A 79 -29.60 14.12 9.24
N GLY A 80 -28.69 15.09 9.30
CA GLY A 80 -28.31 15.75 10.55
C GLY A 80 -29.49 16.36 11.30
N ARG A 81 -30.48 16.91 10.60
CA ARG A 81 -31.70 17.45 11.23
C ARG A 81 -32.63 16.37 11.77
N LYS A 82 -32.68 15.20 11.12
CA LYS A 82 -33.61 14.11 11.47
C LYS A 82 -33.12 13.21 12.60
N ILE A 83 -31.82 13.24 12.87
CA ILE A 83 -31.20 12.43 13.92
C ILE A 83 -30.89 13.23 15.19
N ALA A 84 -31.03 14.57 15.18
CA ALA A 84 -30.60 15.45 16.26
C ALA A 84 -31.16 15.06 17.65
N ASP A 85 -32.42 14.63 17.69
CA ASP A 85 -33.08 14.25 18.95
C ASP A 85 -33.10 12.71 19.16
N ARG A 86 -32.20 11.98 18.47
CA ARG A 86 -32.16 10.52 18.43
C ARG A 86 -30.73 10.00 18.63
N PRO A 87 -30.23 9.93 19.88
CA PRO A 87 -28.82 9.64 20.17
C PRO A 87 -28.32 8.32 19.57
N GLN A 88 -29.17 7.29 19.58
CA GLN A 88 -28.86 5.99 18.95
C GLN A 88 -28.58 6.11 17.45
N LEU A 89 -29.29 6.99 16.75
CA LEU A 89 -29.03 7.25 15.33
C LEU A 89 -27.83 8.17 15.15
N GLU A 90 -27.60 9.13 16.04
CA GLU A 90 -26.41 9.98 15.99
C GLU A 90 -25.13 9.15 16.00
N ASP A 91 -25.05 8.16 16.89
CA ASP A 91 -23.91 7.25 16.99
C ASP A 91 -23.70 6.44 15.70
N VAL A 92 -24.77 5.87 15.14
CA VAL A 92 -24.72 5.09 13.89
C VAL A 92 -24.26 5.96 12.71
N PHE A 93 -24.66 7.22 12.66
CA PHE A 93 -24.32 8.15 11.58
C PHE A 93 -23.03 8.94 11.80
N ALA A 94 -22.44 8.92 13.01
CA ALA A 94 -21.30 9.75 13.38
C ALA A 94 -20.12 9.62 12.41
N LEU A 95 -19.62 8.40 12.21
CA LEU A 95 -18.49 8.13 11.31
C LEU A 95 -18.86 8.37 9.83
N PRO A 96 -19.98 7.84 9.28
CA PRO A 96 -20.40 8.12 7.91
C PRO A 96 -20.57 9.61 7.60
N LEU A 97 -21.17 10.39 8.50
CA LEU A 97 -21.35 11.84 8.33
C LEU A 97 -20.01 12.58 8.43
N SER A 98 -19.13 12.20 9.36
CA SER A 98 -17.79 12.75 9.47
C SER A 98 -16.99 12.60 8.17
N LEU A 99 -16.92 11.36 7.64
CA LEU A 99 -16.26 11.08 6.35
C LEU A 99 -16.91 11.85 5.19
N ALA A 100 -18.24 11.91 5.15
CA ALA A 100 -18.96 12.62 4.09
C ALA A 100 -18.72 14.14 4.11
N ARG A 101 -18.65 14.75 5.31
CA ARG A 101 -18.30 16.18 5.48
C ARG A 101 -16.88 16.43 5.01
N GLN A 102 -15.92 15.62 5.46
CA GLN A 102 -14.52 15.74 5.05
C GLN A 102 -14.34 15.62 3.53
N VAL A 103 -15.01 14.65 2.91
CA VAL A 103 -15.00 14.46 1.44
C VAL A 103 -15.65 15.63 0.70
N ARG A 104 -16.67 16.26 1.27
CA ARG A 104 -17.34 17.43 0.66
C ARG A 104 -16.44 18.66 0.68
N GLU A 105 -15.72 18.85 1.79
CA GLU A 105 -14.89 20.01 2.09
C GLU A 105 -13.48 19.93 1.49
N GLN A 106 -13.02 18.73 1.15
CA GLN A 106 -11.68 18.56 0.61
C GLN A 106 -11.47 19.36 -0.68
N ARG A 107 -10.34 20.07 -0.75
CA ARG A 107 -9.95 20.93 -1.87
C ARG A 107 -8.81 20.30 -2.67
N GLN A 108 -8.69 20.73 -3.92
CA GLN A 108 -7.51 20.42 -4.72
C GLN A 108 -6.28 21.07 -4.07
N ARG A 109 -5.17 20.33 -3.96
CA ARG A 109 -3.90 20.79 -3.35
C ARG A 109 -4.02 21.23 -1.88
N GLN A 110 -5.00 20.73 -1.13
CA GLN A 110 -5.04 20.99 0.31
C GLN A 110 -3.82 20.41 1.01
N ARG A 111 -3.37 21.09 2.08
CA ARG A 111 -2.38 20.55 3.01
C ARG A 111 -3.09 19.64 4.02
N GLY A 112 -2.42 18.56 4.44
CA GLY A 112 -2.96 17.63 5.44
C GLY A 112 -3.76 16.47 4.85
N LYS A 113 -4.44 15.73 5.73
CA LYS A 113 -5.08 14.44 5.41
C LYS A 113 -6.26 14.63 4.43
N LYS A 114 -6.23 13.89 3.31
CA LYS A 114 -7.32 13.79 2.34
C LYS A 114 -7.89 12.37 2.37
N ILE A 115 -9.19 12.24 2.18
CA ILE A 115 -9.83 10.93 2.04
C ILE A 115 -9.76 10.49 0.59
N TYR A 116 -9.15 9.33 0.34
CA TYR A 116 -9.09 8.71 -0.98
C TYR A 116 -10.13 7.59 -1.13
N SER A 117 -10.52 6.96 -0.02
CA SER A 117 -11.53 5.89 -0.01
C SER A 117 -12.40 5.97 1.24
N LEU A 118 -13.71 5.74 1.07
CA LEU A 118 -14.67 5.75 2.18
C LEU A 118 -14.64 4.46 3.00
N HIS A 119 -14.25 3.31 2.43
CA HIS A 119 -14.09 2.05 3.20
C HIS A 119 -12.67 1.85 3.74
N ALA A 120 -11.73 2.69 3.31
CA ALA A 120 -10.34 2.64 3.76
C ALA A 120 -9.81 4.09 3.92
N PRO A 121 -10.30 4.84 4.93
CA PRO A 121 -9.92 6.23 5.16
C PRO A 121 -8.46 6.40 5.62
N GLU A 122 -7.78 5.30 5.97
CA GLU A 122 -6.35 5.23 6.26
C GLU A 122 -5.45 5.33 5.02
N VAL A 123 -6.00 5.13 3.82
CA VAL A 123 -5.22 5.15 2.57
C VAL A 123 -4.58 6.52 2.33
N GLU A 124 -3.32 6.50 1.94
CA GLU A 124 -2.53 7.68 1.60
C GLU A 124 -2.27 7.76 0.10
N CYS A 125 -1.96 8.96 -0.38
CA CYS A 125 -1.51 9.20 -1.74
C CYS A 125 -0.01 9.44 -1.73
N ILE A 126 0.74 8.54 -2.35
CA ILE A 126 2.19 8.56 -2.34
C ILE A 126 2.65 8.85 -3.77
N GLY A 127 3.44 9.92 -3.90
CA GLY A 127 4.01 10.32 -5.19
C GLY A 127 4.98 9.27 -5.70
N LYS A 128 4.88 8.95 -6.98
CA LYS A 128 5.79 8.07 -7.70
C LYS A 128 6.57 8.93 -8.69
N GLY A 129 7.89 8.75 -8.73
CA GLY A 129 8.76 9.41 -9.71
C GLY A 129 8.60 8.93 -11.16
N LYS A 130 7.44 8.37 -11.54
CA LYS A 130 7.17 7.84 -12.89
C LYS A 130 6.09 8.67 -13.58
N ALA A 131 6.39 9.16 -14.79
CA ALA A 131 5.51 10.04 -15.55
C ALA A 131 4.11 9.45 -15.84
N HIS A 132 4.03 8.16 -16.18
CA HIS A 132 2.76 7.50 -16.57
C HIS A 132 1.86 7.09 -15.39
N LYS A 133 2.41 6.97 -14.18
CA LYS A 133 1.65 6.67 -12.95
C LYS A 133 2.24 7.50 -11.81
N PRO A 134 1.88 8.79 -11.70
CA PRO A 134 2.51 9.72 -10.77
C PRO A 134 2.13 9.49 -9.31
N TYR A 135 1.08 8.70 -9.02
CA TYR A 135 0.61 8.43 -7.66
C TYR A 135 0.26 6.96 -7.47
N GLU A 136 0.55 6.45 -6.28
CA GLU A 136 0.06 5.17 -5.75
C GLU A 136 -0.80 5.44 -4.52
N PHE A 137 -1.87 4.66 -4.34
CA PHE A 137 -2.80 4.85 -3.22
C PHE A 137 -2.75 3.64 -2.29
N GLY A 138 -2.22 3.84 -1.10
CA GLY A 138 -2.04 2.77 -0.13
C GLY A 138 -1.24 3.21 1.07
N VAL A 139 -0.36 2.33 1.56
CA VAL A 139 0.55 2.62 2.67
C VAL A 139 2.00 2.47 2.22
N LYS A 140 2.90 3.26 2.78
CA LYS A 140 4.33 3.07 2.57
C LYS A 140 4.77 1.78 3.25
N VAL A 141 5.64 1.02 2.59
CA VAL A 141 6.21 -0.22 3.12
C VAL A 141 7.72 -0.17 2.99
N SER A 142 8.40 -0.38 4.11
CA SER A 142 9.83 -0.67 4.16
C SER A 142 10.06 -2.14 3.87
N VAL A 143 11.02 -2.44 2.98
CA VAL A 143 11.43 -3.79 2.63
C VAL A 143 12.95 -3.83 2.71
N ALA A 144 13.48 -4.76 3.49
CA ALA A 144 14.92 -4.98 3.61
C ALA A 144 15.27 -6.40 3.15
N THR A 145 16.35 -6.49 2.37
CA THR A 145 16.91 -7.75 1.89
C THR A 145 18.41 -7.76 2.14
N PRO A 146 19.04 -8.93 2.34
CA PRO A 146 20.49 -9.02 2.44
C PRO A 146 21.20 -8.39 1.24
N VAL A 147 22.31 -7.68 1.45
CA VAL A 147 23.08 -7.07 0.36
C VAL A 147 23.75 -8.13 -0.51
N ASP A 148 24.21 -9.21 0.13
CA ASP A 148 24.85 -10.33 -0.51
C ASP A 148 23.84 -11.45 -0.75
N ARG A 149 23.87 -12.00 -1.97
CA ARG A 149 22.99 -13.09 -2.36
C ARG A 149 23.31 -14.31 -1.51
N CYS A 150 22.33 -14.81 -0.77
CA CYS A 150 22.44 -16.10 -0.08
C CYS A 150 22.42 -17.24 -1.11
N LYS A 151 23.03 -18.39 -0.80
CA LYS A 151 22.93 -19.60 -1.65
C LYS A 151 21.46 -19.89 -2.01
N GLY A 152 20.57 -19.70 -1.03
CA GLY A 152 19.13 -19.89 -1.12
C GLY A 152 18.39 -18.97 -2.11
N GLY A 153 18.97 -17.84 -2.49
CA GLY A 153 18.26 -16.76 -3.19
C GLY A 153 18.23 -15.47 -2.37
N GLN A 154 17.41 -14.52 -2.81
CA GLN A 154 17.29 -13.20 -2.18
C GLN A 154 16.08 -13.21 -1.24
N PHE A 155 16.28 -13.44 0.05
CA PHE A 155 15.18 -13.42 1.02
C PHE A 155 14.79 -12.00 1.43
N VAL A 156 13.51 -11.82 1.79
CA VAL A 156 13.07 -10.64 2.54
C VAL A 156 13.42 -10.86 4.01
N ALA A 157 14.38 -10.08 4.52
CA ALA A 157 14.81 -10.17 5.91
C ALA A 157 13.87 -9.41 6.86
N HIS A 158 13.26 -8.32 6.38
CA HIS A 158 12.33 -7.54 7.17
C HIS A 158 11.37 -6.77 6.26
N VAL A 159 10.13 -6.60 6.73
CA VAL A 159 9.11 -5.81 6.08
C VAL A 159 8.27 -5.08 7.11
N LYS A 160 7.93 -3.82 6.83
CA LYS A 160 7.11 -3.02 7.74
C LYS A 160 6.22 -2.03 7.00
N ALA A 161 4.93 -2.03 7.31
CA ALA A 161 4.03 -0.96 6.91
C ALA A 161 4.26 0.29 7.78
N LEU A 162 4.27 1.45 7.13
CA LEU A 162 4.62 2.75 7.69
C LEU A 162 3.50 3.74 7.38
N PRO A 163 2.41 3.75 8.18
CA PRO A 163 1.34 4.73 8.05
C PRO A 163 1.81 6.14 8.43
N GLY A 164 1.08 7.16 7.98
CA GLY A 164 1.37 8.58 8.16
C GLY A 164 2.13 9.24 7.01
N ASN A 165 2.35 8.55 5.88
CA ASN A 165 3.22 8.96 4.77
C ASN A 165 4.56 9.60 5.24
N PRO A 166 5.34 8.91 6.09
CA PRO A 166 6.58 9.46 6.62
C PRO A 166 7.61 9.67 5.52
N TYR A 167 8.48 10.66 5.66
CA TYR A 167 9.65 10.78 4.79
C TYR A 167 10.59 9.59 4.97
N ASP A 168 11.08 8.99 3.87
CA ASP A 168 11.82 7.72 3.90
C ASP A 168 13.03 7.79 4.87
N GLY A 169 13.77 8.90 4.87
CA GLY A 169 14.92 9.08 5.75
C GLY A 169 14.60 9.05 7.25
N HIS A 170 13.39 9.42 7.64
CA HIS A 170 12.94 9.40 9.05
C HIS A 170 12.52 8.01 9.52
N THR A 171 12.33 7.06 8.59
CA THR A 171 11.87 5.71 8.92
C THR A 171 12.99 4.81 9.46
N LEU A 172 14.25 5.18 9.21
CA LEU A 172 15.41 4.37 9.60
C LEU A 172 15.57 4.22 11.11
N ALA A 173 15.22 5.24 11.91
CA ALA A 173 15.20 5.18 13.38
C ALA A 173 14.39 3.99 13.90
N THR A 174 13.24 3.77 13.27
CA THR A 174 12.28 2.73 13.67
C THR A 174 12.62 1.38 13.05
N VAL A 175 13.00 1.37 11.77
CA VAL A 175 13.18 0.13 11.01
C VAL A 175 14.48 -0.59 11.39
N ILE A 176 15.59 0.12 11.62
CA ILE A 176 16.89 -0.52 11.88
C ILE A 176 16.86 -1.42 13.12
N PRO A 177 16.39 -0.97 14.30
CA PRO A 177 16.32 -1.82 15.49
C PRO A 177 15.44 -3.06 15.28
N GLU A 178 14.35 -2.92 14.52
CA GLU A 178 13.44 -4.04 14.24
C GLU A 178 14.03 -5.06 13.27
N ILE A 179 14.85 -4.63 12.31
CA ILE A 179 15.63 -5.54 11.48
C ILE A 179 16.61 -6.32 12.36
N GLU A 180 17.36 -5.64 13.23
CA GLU A 180 18.34 -6.29 14.10
C GLU A 180 17.69 -7.29 15.05
N ALA A 181 16.53 -6.96 15.62
CA ALA A 181 15.74 -7.86 16.46
C ALA A 181 15.21 -9.07 15.66
N SER A 182 14.76 -8.86 14.41
CA SER A 182 14.25 -9.93 13.55
C SER A 182 15.36 -10.88 13.08
N VAL A 183 16.55 -10.35 12.80
CA VAL A 183 17.70 -11.12 12.31
C VAL A 183 18.52 -11.72 13.46
N GLY A 184 18.44 -11.13 14.66
CA GLY A 184 19.25 -11.53 15.82
C GLY A 184 20.71 -11.09 15.73
N ALA A 185 21.03 -10.12 14.87
CA ALA A 185 22.41 -9.65 14.66
C ALA A 185 22.47 -8.15 14.36
N CYS A 186 23.55 -7.51 14.79
CA CYS A 186 23.80 -6.10 14.47
C CYS A 186 24.15 -5.90 12.99
N LEU A 187 23.50 -4.94 12.34
CA LEU A 187 23.79 -4.54 10.97
C LEU A 187 25.11 -3.79 10.92
N THR A 188 26.06 -4.34 10.15
CA THR A 188 27.37 -3.72 9.90
C THR A 188 27.34 -2.76 8.71
N ARG A 189 26.43 -2.97 7.76
CA ARG A 189 26.29 -2.17 6.55
C ARG A 189 24.85 -2.13 6.08
N ILE A 190 24.35 -0.92 5.83
CA ILE A 190 23.02 -0.66 5.31
C ILE A 190 23.19 0.14 4.02
N VAL A 191 22.55 -0.30 2.94
CA VAL A 191 22.56 0.40 1.65
C VAL A 191 21.14 0.80 1.31
N ALA A 192 20.88 2.09 1.16
CA ALA A 192 19.55 2.63 0.93
C ALA A 192 19.48 3.50 -0.35
N ASP A 193 18.25 3.67 -0.83
CA ASP A 193 17.95 4.49 -1.99
C ASP A 193 18.13 5.98 -1.71
N ALA A 194 18.26 6.78 -2.76
CA ALA A 194 18.46 8.23 -2.65
C ALA A 194 17.32 8.94 -1.86
N GLY A 195 16.12 8.37 -1.86
CA GLY A 195 14.96 8.88 -1.11
C GLY A 195 15.18 8.92 0.40
N TYR A 196 16.13 8.14 0.93
CA TYR A 196 16.41 8.13 2.36
C TYR A 196 17.22 9.33 2.83
N ARG A 197 17.84 10.14 1.94
CA ARG A 197 18.82 11.21 2.29
C ARG A 197 18.42 12.06 3.52
N GLY A 198 19.40 12.43 4.37
CA GLY A 198 19.12 13.21 5.58
C GLY A 198 18.63 12.34 6.75
N HIS A 199 19.15 11.11 6.84
CA HIS A 199 18.70 10.02 7.71
C HIS A 199 18.58 10.39 9.19
N SER A 200 17.49 9.98 9.82
CA SER A 200 17.38 9.86 11.28
C SER A 200 17.75 8.43 11.70
N ALA A 201 18.93 7.94 11.30
CA ALA A 201 19.37 6.63 11.79
C ALA A 201 19.76 6.72 13.28
N PRO A 202 19.66 5.62 14.05
CA PRO A 202 20.17 5.58 15.43
C PRO A 202 21.63 6.05 15.49
N LYS A 203 22.00 6.83 16.52
CA LYS A 203 23.30 7.54 16.60
C LYS A 203 24.50 6.63 16.38
N ASP A 204 24.43 5.40 16.85
CA ASP A 204 25.43 4.34 16.74
C ASP A 204 25.51 3.67 15.35
N LYS A 205 24.51 3.89 14.49
CA LYS A 205 24.40 3.31 13.14
C LYS A 205 24.48 4.33 12.02
N ILE A 206 24.52 5.64 12.30
CA ILE A 206 24.56 6.71 11.29
C ILE A 206 25.69 6.45 10.27
N PHE A 207 26.88 6.09 10.73
CA PHE A 207 28.05 5.82 9.88
C PHE A 207 28.00 4.48 9.12
N LYS A 208 27.00 3.65 9.39
CA LYS A 208 26.79 2.34 8.73
C LYS A 208 25.76 2.41 7.61
N VAL A 209 25.07 3.54 7.44
CA VAL A 209 24.06 3.78 6.40
C VAL A 209 24.70 4.50 5.21
N TYR A 210 24.68 3.85 4.06
CA TYR A 210 25.21 4.38 2.80
C TYR A 210 24.08 4.60 1.80
N VAL A 211 24.01 5.80 1.22
CA VAL A 211 22.88 6.20 0.38
C VAL A 211 23.27 6.53 -1.04
N ALA A 212 22.43 6.08 -1.97
CA ALA A 212 22.69 6.22 -3.39
C ALA A 212 22.97 7.68 -3.77
N GLY A 213 24.05 7.89 -4.53
CA GLY A 213 24.53 9.23 -4.92
C GLY A 213 25.49 9.89 -3.94
N GLN A 214 25.84 9.25 -2.82
CA GLN A 214 26.91 9.69 -1.93
C GLN A 214 28.27 9.68 -2.65
N LYS A 215 29.02 10.79 -2.59
CA LYS A 215 30.33 10.93 -3.24
C LYS A 215 31.51 10.72 -2.27
N ARG A 216 31.35 11.09 -1.00
CA ARG A 216 32.41 11.02 0.03
C ARG A 216 32.29 9.75 0.88
N GLY A 217 33.42 9.19 1.31
CA GLY A 217 33.44 8.00 2.17
C GLY A 217 33.04 6.68 1.48
N VAL A 218 33.11 6.62 0.14
CA VAL A 218 32.67 5.45 -0.64
C VAL A 218 33.87 4.60 -1.07
N THR A 219 34.14 3.55 -0.29
CA THR A 219 35.16 2.54 -0.62
C THR A 219 34.74 1.65 -1.80
N ALA A 220 35.67 0.90 -2.39
CA ALA A 220 35.37 -0.04 -3.47
C ALA A 220 34.33 -1.11 -3.06
N ALA A 221 34.34 -1.54 -1.79
CA ALA A 221 33.34 -2.45 -1.24
C ALA A 221 31.94 -1.83 -1.22
N ILE A 222 31.82 -0.55 -0.84
CA ILE A 222 30.55 0.18 -0.83
C ILE A 222 30.06 0.42 -2.27
N LYS A 223 30.96 0.76 -3.22
CA LYS A 223 30.60 0.85 -4.66
C LYS A 223 30.03 -0.47 -5.19
N ARG A 224 30.60 -1.62 -4.81
CA ARG A 224 30.05 -2.94 -5.15
C ARG A 224 28.69 -3.17 -4.50
N ALA A 225 28.51 -2.80 -3.23
CA ALA A 225 27.24 -2.92 -2.53
C ALA A 225 26.13 -2.06 -3.18
N PHE A 226 26.44 -0.84 -3.63
CA PHE A 226 25.50 0.00 -4.38
C PHE A 226 25.05 -0.62 -5.71
N ARG A 227 25.94 -1.35 -6.40
CA ARG A 227 25.57 -2.10 -7.61
C ARG A 227 24.63 -3.25 -7.30
N ARG A 228 24.75 -3.88 -6.12
CA ARG A 228 23.87 -4.96 -5.66
C ARG A 228 22.54 -4.49 -5.06
N ARG A 229 22.44 -3.21 -4.66
CA ARG A 229 21.20 -2.60 -4.13
C ARG A 229 19.99 -2.84 -5.05
N SER A 230 20.19 -2.83 -6.37
CA SER A 230 19.11 -3.08 -7.34
C SER A 230 18.47 -4.47 -7.20
N ALA A 231 19.09 -5.41 -6.50
CA ALA A 231 18.50 -6.72 -6.21
C ALA A 231 17.20 -6.64 -5.38
N VAL A 232 16.98 -5.56 -4.63
CA VAL A 232 15.70 -5.35 -3.91
C VAL A 232 14.54 -5.07 -4.86
N GLU A 233 14.81 -4.53 -6.05
CA GLU A 233 13.75 -4.13 -7.00
C GLU A 233 13.02 -5.34 -7.60
N PRO A 234 13.69 -6.41 -8.06
CA PRO A 234 13.03 -7.67 -8.40
C PRO A 234 12.21 -8.24 -7.25
N VAL A 235 12.74 -8.23 -6.02
CA VAL A 235 12.02 -8.71 -4.83
C VAL A 235 10.73 -7.92 -4.62
N ILE A 236 10.79 -6.59 -4.64
CA ILE A 236 9.61 -5.72 -4.57
C ILE A 236 8.64 -6.01 -5.72
N GLY A 237 9.17 -6.27 -6.92
CA GLY A 237 8.39 -6.71 -8.09
C GLY A 237 7.59 -7.98 -7.83
N HIS A 238 8.23 -9.04 -7.32
CA HIS A 238 7.57 -10.29 -6.95
C HIS A 238 6.57 -10.09 -5.82
N LEU A 239 6.94 -9.35 -4.76
CA LEU A 239 6.02 -9.03 -3.67
C LEU A 239 4.75 -8.36 -4.19
N LYS A 240 4.89 -7.41 -5.12
CA LYS A 240 3.77 -6.72 -5.74
C LYS A 240 2.95 -7.66 -6.62
N ASN A 241 3.55 -8.35 -7.57
CA ASN A 241 2.83 -9.05 -8.63
C ASN A 241 2.33 -10.45 -8.23
N GLU A 242 3.09 -11.16 -7.39
CA GLU A 242 2.86 -12.59 -7.10
C GLU A 242 2.34 -12.79 -5.67
N HIS A 243 2.65 -11.86 -4.75
CA HIS A 243 2.31 -12.00 -3.32
C HIS A 243 1.37 -10.90 -2.81
N ARG A 244 0.56 -10.31 -3.70
CA ARG A 244 -0.58 -9.41 -3.38
C ARG A 244 -0.21 -8.10 -2.66
N MET A 245 1.04 -7.67 -2.68
CA MET A 245 1.41 -6.34 -2.18
C MET A 245 0.94 -5.20 -3.10
N ASN A 246 0.54 -5.50 -4.34
CA ASN A 246 -0.05 -4.51 -5.28
C ASN A 246 -1.55 -4.24 -5.04
N ARG A 247 -2.22 -5.01 -4.17
CA ARG A 247 -3.65 -4.87 -3.94
C ARG A 247 -4.06 -5.49 -2.61
N ASN A 248 -3.94 -4.71 -1.53
CA ASN A 248 -4.33 -5.16 -0.19
C ASN A 248 -5.86 -5.08 0.03
N HIS A 249 -6.46 -6.20 0.41
CA HIS A 249 -7.88 -6.31 0.74
C HIS A 249 -8.19 -6.26 2.25
N LEU A 250 -7.17 -6.32 3.11
CA LEU A 250 -7.34 -6.33 4.57
C LEU A 250 -7.71 -4.94 5.10
N ALA A 251 -8.55 -4.90 6.13
CA ALA A 251 -9.12 -3.66 6.67
C ALA A 251 -8.17 -2.93 7.64
N GLY A 252 -8.14 -1.60 7.55
CA GLY A 252 -7.42 -0.74 8.47
C GLY A 252 -5.89 -0.86 8.39
N THR A 253 -5.21 -0.09 9.24
CA THR A 253 -3.75 -0.05 9.33
C THR A 253 -3.16 -1.37 9.82
N ARG A 254 -3.87 -2.09 10.71
CA ARG A 254 -3.48 -3.45 11.15
C ARG A 254 -3.53 -4.44 9.98
N GLY A 255 -4.56 -4.38 9.15
CA GLY A 255 -4.66 -5.18 7.94
C GLY A 255 -3.57 -4.82 6.92
N ASP A 256 -3.23 -3.54 6.80
CA ASP A 256 -2.10 -3.10 5.97
C ASP A 256 -0.76 -3.68 6.44
N ALA A 257 -0.49 -3.66 7.74
CA ALA A 257 0.71 -4.28 8.32
C ALA A 257 0.74 -5.79 8.11
N ALA A 258 -0.38 -6.48 8.38
CA ALA A 258 -0.49 -7.92 8.21
C ALA A 258 -0.26 -8.35 6.75
N ASN A 259 -0.85 -7.64 5.77
CA ASN A 259 -0.65 -7.99 4.35
C ASN A 259 0.81 -7.86 3.92
N ALA A 260 1.53 -6.86 4.40
CA ALA A 260 2.93 -6.67 4.06
C ALA A 260 3.80 -7.84 4.59
N VAL A 261 3.55 -8.25 5.84
CA VAL A 261 4.22 -9.40 6.46
C VAL A 261 3.88 -10.70 5.73
N LEU A 262 2.60 -10.96 5.46
CA LEU A 262 2.16 -12.17 4.76
C LEU A 262 2.68 -12.24 3.33
N ALA A 263 2.77 -11.11 2.63
CA ALA A 263 3.36 -11.04 1.29
C ALA A 263 4.85 -11.44 1.33
N ALA A 264 5.61 -10.91 2.28
CA ALA A 264 7.01 -11.27 2.48
C ALA A 264 7.19 -12.73 2.88
N ALA A 265 6.36 -13.24 3.78
CA ALA A 265 6.38 -14.64 4.20
C ALA A 265 6.07 -15.56 3.01
N GLY A 266 5.03 -15.26 2.23
CA GLY A 266 4.69 -16.03 1.03
C GLY A 266 5.81 -16.05 -0.02
N TYR A 267 6.50 -14.91 -0.20
CA TYR A 267 7.68 -14.83 -1.06
C TYR A 267 8.83 -15.72 -0.55
N ASN A 268 9.16 -15.62 0.74
CA ASN A 268 10.22 -16.42 1.34
C ASN A 268 9.88 -17.92 1.31
N PHE A 269 8.63 -18.32 1.59
CA PHE A 269 8.20 -19.71 1.51
C PHE A 269 8.30 -20.26 0.09
N ARG A 270 7.99 -19.47 -0.94
CA ARG A 270 8.20 -19.90 -2.33
C ARG A 270 9.67 -20.24 -2.61
N ILE A 271 10.61 -19.45 -2.10
CA ILE A 271 12.04 -19.74 -2.24
C ILE A 271 12.40 -21.04 -1.53
N LEU A 272 11.90 -21.24 -0.30
CA LEU A 272 12.14 -22.47 0.46
C LEU A 272 11.56 -23.70 -0.21
N ILE A 273 10.34 -23.62 -0.74
CA ILE A 273 9.70 -24.71 -1.47
C ILE A 273 10.53 -25.09 -2.70
N LEU A 274 11.00 -24.13 -3.50
CA LEU A 274 11.85 -24.42 -4.66
C LEU A 274 13.14 -25.16 -4.26
N TRP A 275 13.73 -24.80 -3.13
CA TRP A 275 14.89 -25.49 -2.56
C TRP A 275 14.58 -26.91 -2.15
N LEU A 276 13.50 -27.11 -1.39
CA LEU A 276 13.05 -28.42 -0.95
C LEU A 276 12.68 -29.32 -2.13
N THR A 277 12.02 -28.80 -3.16
CA THR A 277 11.74 -29.54 -4.39
C THR A 277 13.02 -29.97 -5.10
N THR A 278 14.01 -29.07 -5.22
CA THR A 278 15.29 -29.40 -5.86
C THR A 278 16.06 -30.46 -5.07
N LEU A 279 16.05 -30.37 -3.74
CA LEU A 279 16.65 -31.36 -2.87
C LEU A 279 15.96 -32.72 -3.00
N PHE A 280 14.62 -32.73 -2.96
CA PHE A 280 13.81 -33.93 -3.10
C PHE A 280 14.07 -34.64 -4.45
N VAL A 281 14.07 -33.88 -5.55
CA VAL A 281 14.39 -34.43 -6.89
C VAL A 281 15.78 -35.06 -6.91
N ARG A 282 16.79 -34.42 -6.32
CA ARG A 282 18.16 -34.98 -6.23
C ARG A 282 18.21 -36.28 -5.44
N ILE A 283 17.48 -36.35 -4.33
CA ILE A 283 17.37 -37.57 -3.52
C ILE A 283 16.70 -38.69 -4.33
N CYS A 284 15.57 -38.42 -4.99
CA CYS A 284 14.88 -39.39 -5.84
C CYS A 284 15.77 -39.89 -7.00
N CYS A 285 16.48 -38.99 -7.67
CA CYS A 285 17.43 -39.37 -8.72
C CYS A 285 18.55 -40.27 -8.16
N ALA A 286 19.12 -39.94 -7.01
CA ALA A 286 20.17 -40.74 -6.39
C ALA A 286 19.69 -42.18 -6.09
N PHE A 287 18.47 -42.35 -5.59
CA PHE A 287 17.87 -43.67 -5.36
C PHE A 287 17.63 -44.45 -6.66
N LEU A 288 17.12 -43.79 -7.72
CA LEU A 288 16.91 -44.42 -9.02
C LEU A 288 18.22 -44.88 -9.66
N PHE A 289 19.28 -44.06 -9.60
CA PHE A 289 20.59 -44.43 -10.13
C PHE A 289 21.28 -45.51 -9.29
N ALA A 290 21.12 -45.51 -7.97
CA ALA A 290 21.63 -46.57 -7.10
C ALA A 290 20.94 -47.93 -7.37
N GLY A 291 19.62 -47.92 -7.56
CA GLY A 291 18.85 -49.11 -7.94
C GLY A 291 19.29 -49.70 -9.28
N ALA A 292 19.48 -48.85 -10.30
CA ALA A 292 19.94 -49.25 -11.63
C ALA A 292 21.39 -49.78 -11.67
N TRP A 293 22.22 -49.44 -10.69
CA TRP A 293 23.59 -49.95 -10.55
C TRP A 293 23.58 -51.34 -9.90
N SER A 294 22.73 -51.56 -8.88
CA SER A 294 22.57 -52.87 -8.23
C SER A 294 22.03 -53.94 -9.19
N SER A 295 21.08 -53.58 -10.06
CA SER A 295 20.50 -54.51 -11.03
C SER A 295 21.47 -54.92 -12.15
N ARG A 296 22.51 -54.11 -12.45
CA ARG A 296 23.56 -54.50 -13.42
C ARG A 296 24.58 -55.46 -12.84
N GLN A 297 24.81 -55.43 -11.53
CA GLN A 297 25.75 -56.35 -10.87
C GLN A 297 25.17 -57.75 -10.64
N GLN A 298 23.84 -57.91 -10.65
CA GLN A 298 23.19 -59.22 -10.53
C GLN A 298 22.99 -59.96 -11.86
N THR A 299 23.22 -59.30 -13.00
CA THR A 299 23.09 -59.89 -14.34
C THR A 299 24.45 -60.17 -15.01
N SER A 300 25.54 -60.19 -14.24
CA SER A 300 26.88 -60.64 -14.65
C SER A 300 27.26 -61.86 -13.83
#